data_AF-A0A660PA54-F1
#
_entry.id   AF-A0A660PA54-F1
#
_cell.length_a   1.000
_cell.length_b   1.000
_cell.length_c   1.000
_cell.angle_alpha   90.00
_cell.angle_beta   90.00
_cell.angle_gamma   90.00
#
_symmetry.space_group_name_H-M   'P 1'
#
loop_
_entity.id
_entity.type
_entity.pdbx_description
1 polymer ?
#
loop_
_entity_poly.entity_id
_entity_poly.type
_entity_poly.pdbx_seq_one_letter_code
_entity_poly.pdbx_strand_id
1 'polypeptide(L)'
;MFKKIILAILLTLFAASSAMAVTLAWDANTDDPTGYQVYFRLKGGTDVWNTAPVLHPTTTVTVEDKYLEPEVIYEFWAIAYGKMGTSGPSNILEYTRPGYQPPGETLPPEYTITLPQIPENFK
;
A
#
# COMPACT_ATOMS: atom_id res chain seq x y z
N MET A 1 -56.89 11.52 26.55
CA MET A 1 -55.69 12.38 26.63
C MET A 1 -54.47 11.47 26.45
N PHE A 2 -54.05 11.19 25.21
CA PHE A 2 -52.90 10.33 24.93
C PHE A 2 -51.67 11.22 24.65
N LYS A 3 -50.73 11.26 25.60
CA LYS A 3 -49.43 11.91 25.43
C LYS A 3 -48.67 11.15 24.35
N LYS A 4 -48.48 11.78 23.19
CA LYS A 4 -47.60 11.29 22.12
C LYS A 4 -46.17 11.33 22.65
N ILE A 5 -45.62 10.16 22.97
CA ILE A 5 -44.21 9.98 23.27
C ILE A 5 -43.46 10.27 21.96
N ILE A 6 -42.75 11.39 21.93
CA ILE A 6 -41.84 11.74 20.85
C ILE A 6 -40.65 10.79 20.97
N LEU A 7 -40.60 9.80 20.09
CA LEU A 7 -39.45 8.92 19.94
C LEU A 7 -38.37 9.69 19.17
N ALA A 8 -37.41 10.25 19.90
CA ALA A 8 -36.23 10.87 19.30
C ALA A 8 -35.35 9.76 18.69
N ILE A 9 -35.37 9.64 17.37
CA ILE A 9 -34.44 8.79 16.62
C ILE A 9 -33.10 9.52 16.61
N LEU A 10 -32.18 9.11 17.49
CA LEU A 10 -30.79 9.53 17.46
C LEU A 10 -30.11 8.83 16.29
N LEU A 11 -29.87 9.56 15.19
CA LEU A 11 -29.12 9.05 14.04
C LEU A 11 -27.62 9.07 14.38
N THR A 12 -27.09 7.97 14.91
CA THR A 12 -25.65 7.79 15.06
C THR A 12 -25.03 7.45 13.71
N LEU A 13 -24.34 8.43 13.10
CA LEU A 13 -23.44 8.19 11.98
C LEU A 13 -22.27 7.33 12.47
N PHE A 14 -22.29 6.03 12.16
CA PHE A 14 -21.07 5.23 12.18
C PHE A 14 -20.28 5.59 10.91
N ALA A 15 -19.16 6.31 11.07
CA ALA A 15 -18.16 6.38 10.02
C ALA A 15 -17.56 4.98 9.89
N ALA A 16 -18.02 4.21 8.90
CA ALA A 16 -17.36 2.98 8.51
C ALA A 16 -16.03 3.36 7.84
N SER A 17 -14.94 3.37 8.60
CA SER A 17 -13.60 3.36 8.03
C SER A 17 -13.29 1.93 7.61
N SER A 18 -13.47 1.61 6.33
CA SER A 18 -12.80 0.44 5.77
C SER A 18 -11.33 0.83 5.56
N ALA A 19 -10.42 0.21 6.32
CA ALA A 19 -8.99 0.43 6.14
C ALA A 19 -8.57 -0.14 4.77
N MET A 20 -8.51 0.73 3.76
CA MET A 20 -8.12 0.37 2.38
C MET A 20 -6.66 0.75 2.13
N ALA A 21 -5.80 0.26 3.04
CA ALA A 21 -4.37 0.25 2.85
C ALA A 21 -3.99 -0.83 1.84
N VAL A 22 -2.82 -0.69 1.22
CA VAL A 22 -2.24 -1.74 0.37
C VAL A 22 -1.00 -2.31 1.06
N THR A 23 -0.96 -3.62 1.22
CA THR A 23 0.24 -4.33 1.66
C THR A 23 0.92 -4.93 0.44
N LEU A 24 2.18 -4.56 0.28
CA LEU A 24 3.05 -5.02 -0.78
C LEU A 24 4.00 -6.06 -0.19
N ALA A 25 4.15 -7.17 -0.89
CA ALA A 25 5.07 -8.24 -0.54
C ALA A 25 5.97 -8.57 -1.73
N TRP A 26 7.22 -8.96 -1.45
CA TRP A 26 8.19 -9.41 -2.44
C TRP A 26 9.02 -10.60 -1.92
N ASP A 27 9.70 -11.28 -2.82
CA ASP A 27 10.65 -12.34 -2.49
C ASP A 27 11.96 -11.75 -1.97
N ALA A 28 12.62 -12.44 -1.02
CA ALA A 28 13.93 -12.02 -0.54
C ALA A 28 14.99 -12.14 -1.65
N ASN A 29 15.86 -11.13 -1.73
CA ASN A 29 16.98 -11.13 -2.67
C ASN A 29 18.08 -12.09 -2.20
N THR A 30 18.76 -12.74 -3.14
CA THR A 30 19.87 -13.67 -2.87
C THR A 30 21.12 -13.00 -2.30
N ASP A 31 21.29 -11.70 -2.55
CA ASP A 31 22.51 -10.95 -2.25
C ASP A 31 22.43 -10.12 -0.95
N ASP A 32 21.46 -10.39 -0.08
CA ASP A 32 21.30 -9.78 1.25
C ASP A 32 21.49 -8.24 1.28
N PRO A 33 20.58 -7.46 0.65
CA PRO A 33 20.64 -6.01 0.70
C PRO A 33 20.53 -5.49 2.14
N THR A 34 20.94 -4.24 2.37
CA THR A 34 20.68 -3.58 3.66
C THR A 34 19.19 -3.38 3.90
N GLY A 35 18.43 -3.14 2.84
CA GLY A 35 16.98 -3.06 2.91
C GLY A 35 16.34 -2.74 1.56
N TYR A 36 15.08 -2.36 1.64
CA TYR A 36 14.21 -2.04 0.51
C TYR A 36 13.50 -0.70 0.71
N GLN A 37 13.18 -0.05 -0.39
CA GLN A 37 12.41 1.17 -0.40
C GLN A 37 11.32 1.03 -1.47
N VAL A 38 10.05 1.15 -1.05
CA VAL A 38 8.93 1.20 -1.98
C VAL A 38 8.69 2.64 -2.40
N TYR A 39 8.47 2.81 -3.69
CA TYR A 39 8.06 4.04 -4.35
C TYR A 39 6.70 3.85 -4.98
N PHE A 40 5.97 4.95 -5.09
CA PHE A 40 4.66 4.95 -5.72
C PHE A 40 4.32 6.31 -6.32
N ARG A 41 3.42 6.29 -7.31
CA ARG A 41 2.91 7.48 -7.97
C ARG A 41 1.49 7.25 -8.47
N LEU A 42 0.83 8.34 -8.85
CA LEU A 42 -0.41 8.26 -9.65
C LEU A 42 -0.09 7.67 -11.03
N LYS A 43 -0.96 6.80 -11.55
CA LYS A 43 -0.80 6.27 -12.91
C LYS A 43 -0.75 7.40 -13.93
N GLY A 44 0.33 7.45 -14.71
CA GLY A 44 0.61 8.53 -15.68
C GLY A 44 1.08 9.85 -15.07
N GLY A 45 1.25 9.94 -13.75
CA GLY A 45 1.80 11.11 -13.06
C GLY A 45 3.34 11.15 -13.05
N THR A 46 3.89 12.33 -12.73
CA THR A 46 5.34 12.56 -12.61
C THR A 46 5.82 12.60 -11.17
N ASP A 47 4.94 12.92 -10.22
CA ASP A 47 5.30 13.03 -8.81
C ASP A 47 5.46 11.64 -8.21
N VAL A 48 6.59 11.43 -7.52
CA VAL A 48 6.95 10.14 -6.92
C VAL A 48 7.07 10.30 -5.42
N TRP A 49 6.38 9.41 -4.70
CA TRP A 49 6.45 9.26 -3.25
C TRP A 49 7.15 7.96 -2.87
N ASN A 50 7.52 7.82 -1.60
CA ASN A 50 8.14 6.62 -1.06
C ASN A 50 7.73 6.34 0.39
N THR A 51 7.81 5.08 0.79
CA THR A 51 7.59 4.65 2.18
C THR A 51 8.76 5.03 3.09
N ALA A 52 8.72 4.66 4.38
CA ALA A 52 9.96 4.53 5.14
C ALA A 52 10.82 3.37 4.57
N PRO A 53 12.15 3.40 4.76
CA PRO A 53 13.00 2.26 4.41
C PRO A 53 12.60 1.01 5.22
N VAL A 54 12.55 -0.12 4.55
CA VAL A 54 12.31 -1.44 5.14
C VAL A 54 13.66 -2.13 5.31
N LEU A 55 14.01 -2.54 6.53
CA LEU A 55 15.27 -3.23 6.77
C LEU A 55 15.16 -4.70 6.37
N HIS A 56 16.21 -5.24 5.76
CA HIS A 56 16.35 -6.68 5.58
C HIS A 56 16.32 -7.39 6.95
N PRO A 57 15.69 -8.58 7.09
CA PRO A 57 15.12 -9.43 6.04
C PRO A 57 13.64 -9.18 5.76
N THR A 58 13.04 -8.09 6.23
CA THR A 58 11.61 -7.83 6.00
C THR A 58 11.34 -7.59 4.51
N THR A 59 10.38 -8.32 3.96
CA THR A 59 10.00 -8.25 2.55
C THR A 59 8.55 -7.81 2.32
N THR A 60 8.00 -7.07 3.28
CA THR A 60 6.66 -6.51 3.20
C THR A 60 6.62 -5.06 3.67
N VAL A 61 5.70 -4.27 3.12
CA VAL A 61 5.38 -2.93 3.62
C VAL A 61 3.92 -2.60 3.34
N THR A 62 3.29 -1.87 4.26
CA THR A 62 1.93 -1.37 4.09
C THR A 62 1.96 0.13 3.81
N VAL A 63 1.31 0.54 2.72
CA VAL A 63 1.00 1.95 2.46
C VAL A 63 -0.39 2.22 2.99
N GLU A 64 -0.45 3.04 4.03
CA GLU A 64 -1.69 3.38 4.73
C GLU A 64 -2.68 4.10 3.82
N ASP A 65 -3.96 3.88 4.08
CA ASP A 65 -5.09 4.45 3.38
C ASP A 65 -5.07 5.98 3.31
N LYS A 66 -4.56 6.66 4.34
CA LYS A 66 -4.44 8.12 4.38
C LYS A 66 -3.52 8.72 3.31
N TYR A 67 -2.70 7.89 2.66
CA TYR A 67 -1.82 8.31 1.56
C TYR A 67 -2.40 8.00 0.18
N LEU A 68 -3.60 7.39 0.13
CA LEU A 68 -4.19 6.89 -1.09
C LEU A 68 -5.62 7.41 -1.23
N GLU A 69 -5.88 8.12 -2.32
CA GLU A 69 -7.22 8.64 -2.62
C GLU A 69 -8.13 7.52 -3.16
N PRO A 70 -9.43 7.50 -2.82
CA PRO A 70 -10.36 6.48 -3.29
C PRO A 70 -10.55 6.58 -4.80
N GLU A 71 -10.78 5.44 -5.45
CA GLU A 71 -11.03 5.33 -6.90
C GLU A 71 -9.88 5.84 -7.78
N VAL A 72 -8.68 5.97 -7.20
CA VAL A 72 -7.47 6.40 -7.89
C VAL A 72 -6.54 5.20 -8.15
N ILE A 73 -5.89 5.22 -9.31
CA ILE A 73 -4.91 4.20 -9.72
C ILE A 73 -3.51 4.68 -9.38
N TYR A 74 -2.80 3.85 -8.63
CA TYR A 74 -1.40 4.04 -8.25
C TYR A 74 -0.51 2.98 -8.90
N GLU A 75 0.70 3.38 -9.24
CA GLU A 75 1.78 2.52 -9.70
C GLU A 75 2.81 2.39 -8.58
N PHE A 76 3.16 1.16 -8.19
CA PHE A 76 4.12 0.84 -7.14
C PHE A 76 5.32 0.09 -7.72
N TRP A 77 6.51 0.38 -7.20
CA TRP A 77 7.71 -0.42 -7.43
C TRP A 77 8.63 -0.35 -6.21
N ALA A 78 9.54 -1.30 -6.10
CA ALA A 78 10.54 -1.35 -5.04
C ALA A 78 11.95 -1.28 -5.63
N ILE A 79 12.87 -0.74 -4.84
CA ILE A 79 14.32 -0.88 -5.06
C ILE A 79 14.93 -1.53 -3.81
N ALA A 80 15.97 -2.34 -4.01
CA ALA A 80 16.85 -2.75 -2.94
C ALA A 80 17.98 -1.72 -2.78
N TYR A 81 18.45 -1.51 -1.55
CA TYR A 81 19.63 -0.68 -1.27
C TYR A 81 20.62 -1.42 -0.38
N GLY A 82 21.89 -1.19 -0.64
CA GLY A 82 23.02 -1.73 0.10
C GLY A 82 24.11 -0.69 0.30
N LYS A 83 25.23 -1.10 0.89
CA LYS A 83 26.39 -0.21 1.12
C LYS A 83 26.97 0.37 -0.17
N MET A 84 26.86 -0.37 -1.27
CA MET A 84 27.50 -0.03 -2.55
C MET A 84 26.55 0.65 -3.55
N GLY A 85 25.27 0.84 -3.19
CA GLY A 85 24.30 1.54 -4.02
C GLY A 85 22.91 0.91 -3.96
N THR A 86 22.11 1.23 -4.96
CA THR A 86 20.72 0.78 -5.11
C THR A 86 20.56 -0.08 -6.35
N SER A 87 19.68 -1.08 -6.30
CA SER A 87 19.28 -1.84 -7.48
C SER A 87 18.53 -0.97 -8.49
N GLY A 88 18.24 -1.55 -9.66
CA GLY A 88 17.18 -1.04 -10.53
C GLY A 88 15.78 -1.17 -9.88
N PRO A 89 14.76 -0.49 -10.45
CA PRO A 89 13.38 -0.59 -10.01
C PRO A 89 12.79 -1.96 -10.31
N SER A 90 11.75 -2.31 -9.56
CA SER A 90 11.02 -3.55 -9.78
C SER A 90 10.12 -3.56 -11.01
N ASN A 91 9.39 -4.67 -11.21
CA ASN A 91 8.17 -4.58 -12.02
C ASN A 91 7.21 -3.56 -11.38
N ILE A 92 6.40 -2.92 -12.21
CA ILE A 92 5.37 -2.00 -11.74
C ILE A 92 4.12 -2.81 -11.40
N LEU A 93 3.59 -2.59 -10.19
CA LEU A 93 2.28 -3.06 -9.78
C LEU A 93 1.29 -1.90 -9.86
N GLU A 94 0.18 -2.11 -10.57
CA GLU A 94 -0.94 -1.17 -10.56
C GLU A 94 -1.95 -1.58 -9.50
N TYR A 95 -2.34 -0.63 -8.66
CA TYR A 95 -3.36 -0.81 -7.64
C TYR A 95 -4.39 0.31 -7.76
N THR A 96 -5.65 -0.07 -7.91
CA THR A 96 -6.78 0.86 -7.82
C THR A 96 -7.28 0.81 -6.39
N ARG A 97 -7.21 1.93 -5.66
CA ARG A 97 -7.83 2.00 -4.34
C ARG A 97 -9.35 1.94 -4.55
N PRO A 98 -10.07 0.99 -3.94
CA PRO A 98 -11.52 0.96 -4.08
C PRO A 98 -12.16 2.25 -3.56
N GLY A 99 -13.40 2.51 -3.94
CA GLY A 99 -14.23 3.53 -3.31
C GLY A 99 -14.77 3.05 -1.96
N TYR A 100 -15.56 3.88 -1.29
CA TYR A 100 -16.27 3.48 -0.07
C TYR A 100 -17.00 2.14 -0.29
N GLN A 101 -16.66 1.13 0.50
CA GLN A 101 -17.32 -0.17 0.48
C GLN A 101 -18.17 -0.31 1.74
N PRO A 102 -19.48 -0.61 1.62
CA PRO A 102 -20.33 -0.81 2.78
C PRO A 102 -19.79 -1.90 3.72
N PRO A 103 -20.01 -1.81 5.04
CA PRO A 103 -19.60 -2.86 5.97
C PRO A 103 -20.19 -4.22 5.59
N GLY A 104 -19.36 -5.14 5.09
CA GLY A 104 -19.84 -6.47 4.66
C GLY A 104 -18.85 -7.30 3.85
N GLU A 105 -17.82 -6.70 3.25
CA GLU A 105 -16.82 -7.42 2.45
C GLU A 105 -15.42 -7.22 3.04
N THR A 106 -14.93 -8.21 3.77
CA THR A 106 -13.62 -8.18 4.42
C THR A 106 -12.69 -9.22 3.80
N LEU A 107 -11.74 -8.79 2.98
CA LEU A 107 -10.31 -9.09 3.08
C LEU A 107 -9.55 -8.01 2.28
N PRO A 108 -8.47 -7.42 2.81
CA PRO A 108 -7.59 -6.59 1.99
C PRO A 108 -7.01 -7.49 0.88
N PRO A 109 -7.09 -7.11 -0.39
CA PRO A 109 -6.43 -7.87 -1.44
C PRO A 109 -4.92 -7.85 -1.22
N GLU A 110 -4.32 -9.03 -1.10
CA GLU A 110 -2.87 -9.22 -1.06
C GLU A 110 -2.36 -9.09 -2.50
N TYR A 111 -1.52 -8.09 -2.77
CA TYR A 111 -0.92 -7.90 -4.09
C TYR A 111 0.59 -8.14 -4.02
N THR A 112 1.07 -9.02 -4.90
CA THR A 112 2.50 -9.38 -4.98
C THR A 112 3.22 -8.51 -6.00
N ILE A 113 4.36 -7.94 -5.62
CA ILE A 113 5.33 -7.32 -6.53
C ILE A 113 6.49 -8.32 -6.73
N THR A 114 6.87 -8.59 -7.98
CA THR A 114 8.00 -9.48 -8.30
C THR A 114 9.24 -8.63 -8.61
N LEU A 115 10.18 -8.56 -7.66
CA LEU A 115 11.44 -7.85 -7.89
C LEU A 115 12.25 -8.50 -9.05
N PRO A 116 12.81 -7.70 -9.97
CA PRO A 116 13.85 -8.14 -10.88
C PRO A 116 15.10 -8.46 -10.08
N GLN A 117 15.82 -9.47 -10.55
CA GLN A 117 17.07 -9.93 -9.98
C GLN A 117 18.08 -8.76 -9.92
N ILE A 118 18.77 -8.62 -8.79
CA ILE A 118 19.90 -7.70 -8.67
C ILE A 118 20.97 -8.18 -9.67
N PRO A 119 21.54 -7.31 -10.52
CA PRO A 119 22.69 -7.72 -11.33
C PRO A 119 23.84 -8.15 -10.41
N GLU A 120 24.53 -9.25 -10.72
CA GLU A 120 25.57 -9.94 -9.92
C GLU A 120 26.70 -9.04 -9.34
N ASN A 121 26.78 -7.78 -9.76
CA ASN A 121 27.88 -6.86 -9.49
C ASN A 121 27.63 -5.94 -8.27
N PHE A 122 26.61 -6.21 -7.44
CA PHE A 122 26.25 -5.38 -6.28
C PHE A 122 26.92 -5.78 -4.96
N LYS A 123 27.99 -6.59 -5.02
CA LYS A 123 28.83 -6.95 -3.87
C LYS A 123 29.78 -5.84 -3.45
#